data_AF-A0A6N8AR63-F1
#
_entry.id   AF-A0A6N8AR63-F1
#
_cell.length_a   1.000
_cell.length_b   1.000
_cell.length_c   1.000
_cell.angle_alpha   90.00
_cell.angle_beta   90.00
_cell.angle_gamma   90.00
#
_symmetry.space_group_name_H-M   'P 1'
#
loop_
_entity.id
_entity.type
_entity.pdbx_description
1 polymer ?
#
loop_
_entity_poly.entity_id
_entity_poly.type
_entity_poly.pdbx_seq_one_letter_code
_entity_poly.pdbx_strand_id
1 'polypeptide(L)' 'MSRLYRFITENALMSLAVILWAITLTTWVTIRVFGDSPPDVPTGTAAALATVFGLPAIGVGIWKWRREQK' A
#
# COMPACT_ATOMS: atom_id res chain seq x y z
N MET A 1 -2.02 22.72 11.51
CA MET A 1 -1.59 21.68 10.55
C MET A 1 -0.71 20.67 11.25
N SER A 2 -0.98 19.36 11.10
CA SER A 2 -0.13 18.32 11.70
C SER A 2 1.27 18.35 11.06
N ARG A 3 2.31 17.98 11.82
CA ARG A 3 3.71 17.95 11.33
C ARG A 3 3.85 17.15 10.03
N LEU A 4 3.06 16.10 9.88
CA LEU A 4 3.01 15.26 8.68
C LEU A 4 2.51 16.03 7.46
N TYR A 5 1.41 16.79 7.62
CA TYR A 5 0.84 17.57 6.54
C TYR A 5 1.83 18.63 6.04
N ARG A 6 2.52 19.29 6.97
CA ARG A 6 3.54 20.28 6.64
C ARG A 6 4.73 19.67 5.88
N PHE A 7 5.19 18.50 6.31
CA PHE A 7 6.27 17.76 5.65
C PHE A 7 5.91 17.34 4.22
N ILE A 8 4.68 16.86 4.02
CA ILE A 8 4.15 16.49 2.70
C ILE A 8 4.08 17.72 1.80
N THR A 9 3.60 18.87 2.30
CA THR A 9 3.53 20.10 1.50
C THR A 9 4.90 20.73 1.21
N GLU A 10 5.84 20.70 2.16
CA GLU A 10 7.22 21.18 1.95
C GLU A 10 7.99 20.28 0.97
N ASN A 11 7.67 18.98 0.90
CA ASN A 11 8.31 18.01 0.02
C ASN A 11 7.30 17.41 -0.97
N ALA A 12 6.40 18.23 -1.52
CA ALA A 12 5.24 17.75 -2.30
C ALA A 12 5.65 16.91 -3.51
N LEU A 13 6.68 17.33 -4.26
CA LEU A 13 7.22 16.60 -5.40
C LEU A 13 7.77 15.23 -5.01
N MET A 14 8.54 15.16 -3.91
CA MET A 14 9.16 13.91 -3.48
C MET A 14 8.14 12.97 -2.84
N SER A 15 7.17 13.51 -2.11
CA SER A 15 6.03 12.76 -1.57
C SER A 15 5.18 12.18 -2.69
N LEU A 16 4.90 12.96 -3.74
CA LEU A 16 4.19 12.50 -4.94
C LEU A 16 4.96 11.39 -5.65
N ALA A 17 6.27 11.54 -5.84
CA ALA A 17 7.11 10.52 -6.47
C ALA A 17 7.10 9.19 -5.68
N VAL A 18 7.19 9.25 -4.35
CA VAL A 18 7.11 8.07 -3.48
C VAL A 18 5.73 7.41 -3.54
N ILE A 19 4.65 8.20 -3.54
CA ILE A 19 3.28 7.68 -3.66
C ILE A 19 3.08 6.98 -5.00
N LEU A 20 3.50 7.63 -6.10
CA LEU A 20 3.41 7.03 -7.44
C LEU A 20 4.24 5.75 -7.53
N TRP A 21 5.48 5.78 -7.03
CA TRP A 21 6.35 4.60 -6.99
C TRP A 21 5.71 3.45 -6.20
N ALA A 22 5.15 3.74 -5.02
CA ALA A 22 4.48 2.74 -4.19
C ALA A 22 3.25 2.15 -4.89
N ILE A 23 2.42 2.97 -5.54
CA ILE A 23 1.27 2.52 -6.32
C ILE A 23 1.74 1.62 -7.47
N THR A 24 2.69 2.09 -8.29
CA THR A 24 3.20 1.32 -9.44
C THR A 24 3.79 -0.02 -9.01
N LEU A 25 4.60 -0.07 -7.94
CA LEU A 25 5.14 -1.32 -7.41
C LEU A 25 4.04 -2.25 -6.91
N THR A 26 3.07 -1.73 -6.16
CA THR A 26 1.97 -2.54 -5.62
C THR A 26 1.15 -3.13 -6.77
N THR A 27 0.81 -2.33 -7.78
CA THR A 27 0.09 -2.78 -8.97
C THR A 27 0.89 -3.81 -9.76
N TRP A 28 2.18 -3.57 -10.01
CA TRP A 28 3.05 -4.51 -10.73
C TRP A 28 3.17 -5.85 -10.01
N VAL A 29 3.39 -5.82 -8.69
CA VAL A 29 3.43 -7.01 -7.84
C VAL A 29 2.09 -7.75 -7.89
N THR A 30 0.98 -7.04 -7.75
CA THR A 30 -0.36 -7.64 -7.75
C THR A 30 -0.63 -8.37 -9.05
N ILE A 31 -0.30 -7.76 -10.19
CA ILE A 31 -0.44 -8.39 -11.51
C ILE A 31 0.46 -9.62 -11.63
N ARG A 32 1.69 -9.56 -11.13
CA ARG A 32 2.64 -10.68 -11.15
C ARG A 32 2.23 -11.85 -10.26
N VAL A 33 1.58 -11.59 -9.13
CA VAL A 33 1.20 -12.63 -8.16
C VAL A 33 -0.20 -13.18 -8.43
N PHE A 34 -1.14 -12.32 -8.87
CA PHE A 34 -2.57 -12.65 -8.94
C PHE A 34 -3.19 -12.50 -10.34
N GLY A 35 -2.41 -12.19 -11.38
CA GLY A 35 -2.91 -12.05 -12.75
C GLY A 35 -3.21 -13.39 -13.45
N ASP A 36 -3.78 -13.34 -14.65
CA ASP A 36 -4.27 -14.51 -15.42
C ASP A 36 -3.16 -15.46 -15.93
N SER A 37 -1.91 -15.02 -15.91
CA SER A 37 -0.73 -15.85 -16.25
C SER A 37 0.40 -15.46 -15.30
N PRO A 38 0.29 -15.83 -14.02
CA PRO A 38 1.29 -15.46 -13.04
C PRO A 38 2.57 -16.23 -13.40
N PRO A 39 3.74 -15.58 -13.52
CA PRO A 39 5.00 -16.32 -13.50
C PRO A 39 5.07 -17.17 -12.23
N ASP A 40 5.86 -18.24 -12.23
CA ASP A 40 6.10 -19.05 -11.04
C ASP A 40 6.80 -18.21 -9.95
N VAL A 41 5.99 -17.49 -9.18
CA VAL A 41 6.42 -16.77 -7.98
C VAL A 41 6.29 -17.76 -6.82
N PRO A 42 7.35 -17.98 -6.03
CA PRO A 42 7.25 -18.84 -4.87
C PRO A 42 6.07 -18.43 -3.98
N THR A 43 5.27 -19.41 -3.54
CA THR A 43 4.07 -19.15 -2.71
C THR A 43 4.39 -18.32 -1.46
N GLY A 44 5.58 -18.49 -0.88
CA GLY A 44 6.06 -17.68 0.24
C GLY A 44 6.21 -16.19 -0.09
N THR A 45 6.62 -15.85 -1.32
CA THR A 45 6.75 -14.48 -1.79
C THR A 45 5.37 -13.83 -1.99
N ALA A 46 4.42 -14.57 -2.58
CA ALA A 46 3.03 -14.12 -2.73
C ALA A 46 2.39 -13.83 -1.36
N ALA A 47 2.55 -14.75 -0.40
CA ALA A 47 2.03 -14.60 0.95
C ALA A 47 2.69 -13.42 1.69
N ALA A 48 4.01 -13.24 1.56
CA ALA A 48 4.72 -12.12 2.16
C ALA A 48 4.18 -10.77 1.65
N LEU A 49 3.95 -10.64 0.35
CA LEU A 49 3.39 -9.43 -0.25
C LEU A 49 1.94 -9.18 0.17
N ALA A 50 1.11 -10.24 0.15
CA ALA A 50 -0.25 -10.16 0.66
C ALA A 50 -0.31 -9.70 2.12
N THR A 51 0.68 -10.12 2.93
CA THR A 51 0.78 -9.72 4.35
C THR A 51 1.25 -8.27 4.49
N VAL A 52 2.31 -7.88 3.77
CA VAL A 52 2.89 -6.52 3.81
C VAL A 52 1.88 -5.46 3.35
N PHE A 53 1.06 -5.77 2.33
CA PHE A 53 0.06 -4.83 1.83
C PHE A 53 -1.33 -5.01 2.47
N GLY A 54 -1.70 -6.22 2.85
CA GLY A 54 -2.99 -6.53 3.46
C GLY A 54 -3.12 -6.09 4.91
N LEU A 55 -2.07 -6.23 5.73
CA LEU A 55 -2.12 -5.83 7.15
C LEU A 55 -2.35 -4.31 7.33
N PRO A 56 -1.67 -3.41 6.60
CA PRO A 56 -1.99 -1.99 6.66
C PRO A 56 -3.41 -1.67 6.21
N ALA A 57 -3.89 -2.32 5.13
CA ALA A 57 -5.26 -2.12 4.63
C ALA A 57 -6.32 -2.54 5.68
N ILE A 58 -6.12 -3.70 6.31
CA ILE A 58 -6.96 -4.17 7.42
C ILE A 58 -6.88 -3.20 8.61
N GLY A 59 -5.67 -2.75 8.99
CA GLY A 59 -5.47 -1.81 10.08
C GLY A 59 -6.21 -0.48 9.86
N VAL A 60 -6.12 0.07 8.65
CA VAL A 60 -6.85 1.29 8.26
C VAL A 60 -8.36 1.04 8.25
N GLY A 61 -8.81 -0.10 7.72
CA GLY A 61 -10.23 -0.49 7.72
C GLY A 61 -10.81 -0.56 9.12
N ILE A 62 -10.12 -1.23 10.05
CA ILE A 62 -10.52 -1.34 11.46
C ILE A 62 -10.54 0.04 12.13
N TRP A 63 -9.53 0.87 11.90
CA TRP A 63 -9.49 2.23 12.46
C TRP A 63 -10.65 3.10 11.96
N LYS A 64 -10.96 3.03 10.66
CA LYS A 64 -12.06 3.78 10.07
C LYS A 64 -13.41 3.30 10.63
N TRP A 65 -13.63 1.98 10.67
CA TRP A 65 -14.83 1.39 11.28
C TRP A 65 -15.03 1.85 12.73
N ARG A 66 -13.96 1.87 13.54
CA ARG A 66 -14.05 2.38 14.92
C ARG A 66 -14.43 3.86 15.02
N ARG A 67 -14.09 4.70 14.02
CA ARG A 67 -14.47 6.11 14.01
C ARG A 67 -15.91 6.33 13.57
N GLU A 68 -16.44 5.47 12.71
CA GLU A 68 -17.85 5.55 12.26
C GLU A 68 -18.83 5.07 13.35
N GLN A 69 -18.37 4.24 14.28
CA GLN A 69 -19.15 3.76 15.44
C GLN A 69 -19.20 4.76 16.62
N LYS A 70 -18.63 5.96 16.49
CA LYS A 70 -18.47 6.95 17.56
C LYS A 70 -19.10 8.27 17.17
#